data_AF-A0A8J6U5B6-F1
#
_entry.id   AF-A0A8J6U5B6-F1
#
_cell.length_a   1.000
_cell.length_b   1.000
_cell.length_c   1.000
_cell.angle_alpha   90.00
_cell.angle_beta   90.00
_cell.angle_gamma   90.00
#
_symmetry.space_group_name_H-M   'P 1'
#
loop_
_entity.id
_entity.type
_entity.pdbx_description
1 polymer ?
#
loop_
_entity_poly.entity_id
_entity_poly.type
_entity_poly.pdbx_seq_one_letter_code
_entity_poly.pdbx_strand_id
1 'polypeptide(L)'
;MKYNLIIILLTFTLIVYSQNKLTNEIDKYVKNIESNPELKVSEYDWNKITESQVDHGATLRIWKVKSQIVKVEEQFGTSYGRYTRLIYLKNSKPKKGVEIEENFELKNNEIDYSNLKTQFKMQIYVTGLNELIGEYEFETKEEGQRKATEPYCDLNDLFAILNEITEL
;
A
#
# COMPACT_ATOMS: atom_id res chain seq x y z
N MET A 1 28.51 26.85 20.55
CA MET A 1 28.40 25.44 20.08
C MET A 1 27.44 24.58 20.90
N LYS A 2 27.54 24.49 22.24
CA LYS A 2 26.63 23.66 23.06
C LYS A 2 25.14 23.99 22.89
N TYR A 3 24.77 25.28 22.90
CA TYR A 3 23.37 25.70 22.71
C TYR A 3 22.82 25.38 21.31
N ASN A 4 23.64 25.52 20.26
CA ASN A 4 23.24 25.18 18.89
C ASN A 4 22.98 23.67 18.75
N LEU A 5 23.76 22.83 19.42
CA LEU A 5 23.57 21.37 19.39
C LEU A 5 22.26 20.96 20.10
N ILE A 6 21.92 21.62 21.21
CA ILE A 6 20.67 21.41 21.96
C ILE A 6 19.46 21.83 21.10
N ILE A 7 19.53 22.97 20.42
CA ILE A 7 18.46 23.46 19.55
C ILE A 7 18.23 22.48 18.38
N ILE A 8 19.29 22.01 17.73
CA ILE A 8 19.19 21.01 16.66
C ILE A 8 18.52 19.73 17.16
N LEU A 9 18.92 19.22 18.33
CA LEU A 9 18.33 18.01 18.92
C LEU A 9 16.83 18.17 19.21
N LEU A 10 16.43 19.32 19.78
CA LEU A 10 15.04 19.66 20.06
C LEU A 10 14.19 19.78 18.79
N THR A 11 14.72 20.38 17.72
CA THR A 11 14.00 20.44 16.45
C THR A 11 13.80 19.05 15.84
N PHE A 12 14.81 18.19 15.92
CA PHE A 12 14.74 16.83 15.40
C PHE A 12 13.69 15.98 16.13
N THR A 13 13.61 16.07 17.46
CA THR A 13 12.62 15.31 18.25
C THR A 13 11.19 15.77 17.97
N LEU A 14 10.96 17.07 17.78
CA LEU A 14 9.65 17.61 17.43
C LEU A 14 9.18 17.15 16.04
N ILE A 15 10.08 17.12 15.05
CA ILE A 15 9.78 16.65 13.69
C ILE A 15 9.38 15.16 13.70
N VAL A 16 10.18 14.31 14.36
CA VAL A 16 9.91 12.87 14.48
C VAL A 16 8.58 12.63 15.23
N TYR A 17 8.30 13.39 16.28
CA TYR A 17 7.04 13.26 17.02
C TYR A 17 5.81 13.61 16.17
N SER A 18 5.91 14.67 15.35
CA SER A 18 4.84 15.08 14.45
C SER A 18 4.56 14.03 13.37
N GLN A 19 5.61 13.45 12.78
CA GLN A 19 5.50 12.37 11.77
C GLN A 19 4.82 11.12 12.35
N ASN A 20 5.25 10.70 13.55
CA ASN A 20 4.63 9.57 14.26
C ASN A 20 3.14 9.82 14.56
N LYS A 21 2.77 11.05 14.92
CA LYS A 21 1.37 11.40 15.15
C LYS A 21 0.54 11.26 13.86
N LEU A 22 1.06 11.76 12.74
CA LEU A 22 0.38 11.70 11.45
C LEU A 22 0.17 10.26 10.98
N THR A 23 1.19 9.40 11.04
CA THR A 23 1.04 7.99 10.64
C THR A 23 0.06 7.24 11.55
N ASN A 24 0.05 7.51 12.84
CA ASN A 24 -0.94 6.95 13.77
C ASN A 24 -2.38 7.39 13.46
N GLU A 25 -2.58 8.64 13.05
CA GLU A 25 -3.91 9.13 12.63
C GLU A 25 -4.38 8.44 11.34
N ILE A 26 -3.48 8.23 10.38
CA ILE A 26 -3.76 7.45 9.16
C ILE A 26 -4.11 6.00 9.52
N ASP A 27 -3.38 5.37 10.43
CA ASP A 27 -3.67 3.99 10.87
C ASP A 27 -5.02 3.87 11.56
N LYS A 28 -5.39 4.87 12.37
CA LYS A 28 -6.73 4.94 12.97
C LYS A 28 -7.81 5.09 11.91
N TYR A 29 -7.56 5.92 10.89
CA TYR A 29 -8.48 6.08 9.76
C TYR A 29 -8.68 4.78 8.99
N VAL A 30 -7.60 4.07 8.68
CA VAL A 30 -7.63 2.76 8.01
C VAL A 30 -8.40 1.73 8.85
N LYS A 31 -8.14 1.65 10.16
CA LYS A 31 -8.90 0.78 11.06
C LYS A 31 -10.40 1.08 11.04
N ASN A 32 -10.77 2.36 11.01
CA ASN A 32 -12.17 2.76 10.92
C ASN A 32 -12.81 2.29 9.60
N ILE A 33 -12.10 2.37 8.47
CA ILE A 33 -12.56 1.79 7.20
C ILE A 33 -12.78 0.28 7.40
N GLU A 34 -11.76 -0.48 7.78
CA GLU A 34 -11.83 -1.95 7.91
C GLU A 34 -12.94 -2.43 8.86
N SER A 35 -13.24 -1.65 9.90
CA SER A 35 -14.31 -1.95 10.86
C SER A 35 -15.71 -1.52 10.43
N ASN A 36 -15.87 -0.83 9.29
CA ASN A 36 -17.14 -0.24 8.89
C ASN A 36 -18.10 -1.32 8.33
N PRO A 37 -19.25 -1.58 8.98
CA PRO A 37 -20.19 -2.61 8.53
C PRO A 37 -20.93 -2.25 7.23
N GLU A 38 -20.90 -0.99 6.80
CA GLU A 38 -21.52 -0.53 5.54
C GLU A 38 -20.62 -0.76 4.31
N LEU A 39 -19.41 -1.31 4.50
CA LEU A 39 -18.48 -1.62 3.42
C LEU A 39 -19.10 -2.62 2.43
N LYS A 40 -19.19 -2.20 1.17
CA LYS A 40 -19.57 -3.08 0.06
C LYS A 40 -18.34 -3.38 -0.78
N VAL A 41 -18.09 -4.65 -1.05
CA VAL A 41 -16.99 -5.12 -1.90
C VAL A 41 -17.52 -5.51 -3.27
N SER A 42 -16.75 -5.20 -4.30
CA SER A 42 -16.92 -5.71 -5.66
C SER A 42 -15.60 -6.29 -6.12
N GLU A 43 -15.64 -7.47 -6.72
CA GLU A 43 -14.46 -8.17 -7.23
C GLU A 43 -14.50 -8.20 -8.75
N TYR A 44 -13.35 -7.93 -9.36
CA TYR A 44 -13.17 -7.87 -10.80
C TYR A 44 -11.97 -8.70 -11.21
N ASP A 45 -12.07 -9.29 -12.40
CA ASP A 45 -10.97 -9.95 -13.07
C ASP A 45 -10.08 -8.88 -13.72
N TRP A 46 -8.85 -8.77 -13.23
CA TRP A 46 -7.90 -7.77 -13.68
C TRP A 46 -7.57 -7.87 -15.17
N ASN A 47 -7.49 -9.10 -15.68
CA ASN A 47 -7.16 -9.36 -17.07
C ASN A 47 -8.25 -8.80 -18.02
N LYS A 48 -9.48 -8.67 -17.53
CA LYS A 48 -10.59 -8.06 -18.27
C LYS A 48 -10.57 -6.53 -18.25
N ILE A 49 -10.00 -5.93 -17.21
CA ILE A 49 -9.93 -4.47 -17.05
C ILE A 49 -8.76 -3.90 -17.85
N THR A 50 -7.60 -4.55 -17.78
CA THR A 50 -6.35 -4.02 -18.35
C THR A 50 -6.04 -4.55 -19.74
N GLU A 51 -6.84 -5.48 -20.27
CA GLU A 51 -6.58 -6.25 -21.50
C GLU A 51 -5.20 -6.94 -21.52
N SER A 52 -4.54 -7.03 -20.37
CA SER A 52 -3.22 -7.64 -20.18
C SER A 52 -3.38 -8.99 -19.52
N GLN A 53 -2.67 -10.01 -20.03
CA GLN A 53 -2.65 -11.33 -19.42
C GLN A 53 -1.55 -11.40 -18.36
N VAL A 54 -1.97 -11.53 -17.10
CA VAL A 54 -1.06 -11.92 -16.02
C VAL A 54 -1.09 -13.44 -15.90
N ASP A 55 0.05 -14.10 -16.14
CA ASP A 55 0.20 -15.56 -16.27
C ASP A 55 -0.41 -16.38 -15.12
N HIS A 56 -0.47 -15.83 -13.91
CA HIS A 56 -0.95 -16.53 -12.71
C HIS A 56 -2.22 -15.89 -12.14
N GLY A 57 -2.92 -15.10 -12.96
CA GLY A 57 -4.14 -14.39 -12.60
C GLY A 57 -3.89 -13.14 -11.76
N ALA A 58 -4.81 -12.19 -11.89
CA ALA A 58 -4.84 -11.02 -11.04
C ALA A 58 -6.29 -10.66 -10.69
N THR A 59 -6.50 -10.26 -9.44
CA THR A 59 -7.82 -9.90 -8.91
C THR A 59 -7.80 -8.47 -8.40
N LEU A 60 -8.82 -7.71 -8.76
CA LEU A 60 -9.07 -6.38 -8.23
C LEU A 60 -10.30 -6.42 -7.34
N ARG A 61 -10.16 -5.92 -6.11
CA ARG A 61 -11.28 -5.72 -5.21
C ARG A 61 -11.42 -4.25 -4.89
N ILE A 62 -12.64 -3.74 -4.99
CA ILE A 62 -12.98 -2.34 -4.71
C ILE A 62 -13.99 -2.33 -3.58
N TRP A 63 -13.70 -1.55 -2.55
CA TRP A 63 -14.59 -1.33 -1.41
C TRP A 63 -15.17 0.08 -1.46
N LYS A 64 -16.50 0.15 -1.33
CA LYS A 64 -17.26 1.39 -1.35
C LYS A 64 -18.07 1.60 -0.07
N VAL A 65 -18.18 2.86 0.35
CA VAL A 65 -19.12 3.33 1.38
C VAL A 65 -19.93 4.46 0.78
N LYS A 66 -21.26 4.35 0.77
CA LYS A 66 -22.16 5.37 0.17
C LYS A 66 -21.72 5.81 -1.24
N SER A 67 -21.35 4.84 -2.07
CA SER A 67 -20.84 5.00 -3.45
C SER A 67 -19.45 5.62 -3.60
N GLN A 68 -18.74 5.93 -2.51
CA GLN A 68 -17.35 6.39 -2.56
C GLN A 68 -16.39 5.22 -2.39
N ILE A 69 -15.38 5.12 -3.26
CA ILE A 69 -14.29 4.15 -3.09
C ILE A 69 -13.43 4.58 -1.90
N VAL A 70 -13.25 3.66 -0.95
CA VAL A 70 -12.47 3.88 0.28
C VAL A 70 -11.28 2.94 0.40
N LYS A 71 -11.31 1.81 -0.31
CA LYS A 71 -10.21 0.85 -0.36
C LYS A 71 -10.19 0.15 -1.72
N VAL A 72 -9.00 -0.11 -2.20
CA VAL A 72 -8.70 -0.88 -3.42
C VAL A 72 -7.66 -1.94 -3.04
N GLU A 73 -7.83 -3.15 -3.55
CA GLU A 73 -6.85 -4.23 -3.43
C GLU A 73 -6.57 -4.79 -4.81
N GLU A 74 -5.30 -4.81 -5.20
CA GLU A 74 -4.82 -5.56 -6.35
C GLU A 74 -4.02 -6.76 -5.83
N GLN A 75 -4.29 -7.93 -6.39
CA GLN A 75 -3.61 -9.15 -6.02
C GLN A 75 -3.14 -9.87 -7.28
N PHE A 76 -1.84 -10.12 -7.35
CA PHE A 76 -1.18 -10.75 -8.49
C PHE A 76 -0.59 -12.09 -8.04
N GLY A 77 -0.98 -13.17 -8.71
CA GLY A 77 -0.32 -14.46 -8.55
C GLY A 77 1.06 -14.45 -9.19
N THR A 78 1.98 -15.25 -8.66
CA THR A 78 3.26 -15.57 -9.31
C THR A 78 3.58 -17.04 -9.11
N SER A 79 4.54 -17.60 -9.85
CA SER A 79 4.93 -19.01 -9.71
C SER A 79 5.46 -19.36 -8.31
N TYR A 80 6.00 -18.37 -7.58
CA TYR A 80 6.66 -18.56 -6.28
C TYR A 80 5.89 -17.94 -5.11
N GLY A 81 4.71 -17.38 -5.36
CA GLY A 81 3.97 -16.67 -4.33
C GLY A 81 2.93 -15.71 -4.87
N ARG A 82 2.77 -14.59 -4.18
CA ARG A 82 1.74 -13.61 -4.44
C ARG A 82 2.21 -12.23 -4.02
N TYR A 83 1.80 -11.25 -4.82
CA TYR A 83 1.99 -9.85 -4.51
C TYR A 83 0.62 -9.19 -4.31
N THR A 84 0.45 -8.47 -3.21
CA THR A 84 -0.79 -7.76 -2.88
C THR A 84 -0.50 -6.29 -2.65
N ARG A 85 -1.27 -5.43 -3.30
CA ARG A 85 -1.28 -3.99 -3.11
C ARG A 85 -2.62 -3.57 -2.53
N LEU A 86 -2.59 -2.77 -1.48
CA LEU A 86 -3.76 -2.16 -0.86
C LEU A 86 -3.63 -0.65 -0.92
N ILE A 87 -4.69 0.04 -1.32
CA ILE A 87 -4.76 1.49 -1.33
C ILE A 87 -6.00 1.92 -0.56
N TYR A 88 -5.80 2.74 0.46
CA TYR A 88 -6.86 3.36 1.25
C TYR A 88 -7.03 4.81 0.83
N LEU A 89 -8.29 5.21 0.62
CA LEU A 89 -8.63 6.52 0.11
C LEU A 89 -9.50 7.30 1.07
N LYS A 90 -9.29 8.61 1.10
CA LYS A 90 -10.17 9.59 1.74
C LYS A 90 -10.57 10.63 0.71
N ASN A 91 -11.88 10.76 0.45
CA ASN A 91 -12.41 11.67 -0.56
C ASN A 91 -11.74 11.46 -1.93
N SER A 92 -11.65 10.20 -2.36
CA SER A 92 -11.00 9.78 -3.63
C SER A 92 -9.51 10.11 -3.76
N LYS A 93 -8.84 10.54 -2.68
CA LYS A 93 -7.38 10.75 -2.65
C LYS A 93 -6.71 9.66 -1.82
N PRO A 94 -5.54 9.15 -2.23
CA PRO A 94 -4.80 8.17 -1.46
C PRO A 94 -4.40 8.72 -0.09
N LYS A 95 -4.48 7.85 0.92
CA LYS A 95 -4.04 8.11 2.28
C LYS A 95 -3.04 7.09 2.79
N LYS A 96 -3.18 5.84 2.37
CA LYS A 96 -2.23 4.78 2.72
C LYS A 96 -2.13 3.78 1.58
N GLY A 97 -0.90 3.44 1.20
CA GLY A 97 -0.56 2.24 0.44
C GLY A 97 -0.05 1.15 1.36
N VAL A 98 -0.33 -0.12 1.05
CA VAL A 98 0.35 -1.26 1.64
C VAL A 98 0.72 -2.21 0.53
N GLU A 99 1.99 -2.61 0.49
CA GLU A 99 2.45 -3.70 -0.34
C GLU A 99 2.80 -4.90 0.52
N ILE A 100 2.49 -6.08 0.01
CA ILE A 100 2.80 -7.35 0.67
C ILE A 100 3.33 -8.29 -0.41
N GLU A 101 4.56 -8.75 -0.23
CA GLU A 101 5.12 -9.87 -0.97
C GLU A 101 5.08 -11.11 -0.08
N GLU A 102 4.42 -12.15 -0.57
CA GLU A 102 4.33 -13.42 0.12
C GLU A 102 4.85 -14.52 -0.80
N ASN A 103 5.72 -15.40 -0.29
CA ASN A 103 6.29 -16.49 -1.06
C ASN A 103 5.96 -17.83 -0.42
N PHE A 104 5.84 -18.85 -1.26
CA PHE A 104 5.75 -20.23 -0.82
C PHE A 104 7.09 -20.68 -0.21
N GLU A 105 7.03 -21.55 0.78
CA GLU A 105 8.24 -22.15 1.34
C GLU A 105 8.81 -23.23 0.42
N LEU A 106 10.11 -23.48 0.54
CA LEU A 106 10.74 -24.65 -0.05
C LEU A 106 10.80 -25.77 0.98
N LYS A 107 10.30 -26.95 0.63
CA LYS A 107 10.40 -28.17 1.42
C LYS A 107 11.04 -29.25 0.57
N ASN A 108 12.19 -29.75 1.01
CA ASN A 108 12.97 -30.75 0.26
C ASN A 108 13.29 -30.33 -1.19
N ASN A 109 13.59 -29.06 -1.42
CA ASN A 109 13.81 -28.44 -2.75
C ASN A 109 12.59 -28.39 -3.68
N GLU A 110 11.39 -28.67 -3.16
CA GLU A 110 10.13 -28.49 -3.87
C GLU A 110 9.34 -27.33 -3.25
N ILE A 111 8.51 -26.65 -4.05
CA ILE A 111 7.66 -25.56 -3.59
C ILE A 111 6.48 -26.14 -2.80
N ASP A 112 6.33 -25.74 -1.54
CA ASP A 112 5.20 -26.08 -0.71
C ASP A 112 4.08 -25.03 -0.88
N TYR A 113 3.18 -25.30 -1.82
CA TYR A 113 2.02 -24.44 -2.11
C TYR A 113 1.00 -24.35 -0.96
N SER A 114 1.14 -25.14 0.11
CA SER A 114 0.24 -25.11 1.26
C SER A 114 0.54 -23.97 2.24
N ASN A 115 1.76 -23.40 2.18
CA ASN A 115 2.20 -22.40 3.15
C ASN A 115 2.75 -21.15 2.45
N LEU A 116 1.95 -20.10 2.44
CA LEU A 116 2.32 -18.79 1.91
C LEU A 116 2.75 -17.89 3.07
N LYS A 117 3.99 -17.39 3.03
CA LYS A 117 4.54 -16.52 4.09
C LYS A 117 4.88 -15.14 3.58
N THR A 118 4.47 -14.11 4.31
CA THR A 118 4.92 -12.73 4.09
C THR A 118 6.45 -12.65 4.22
N GLN A 119 7.11 -12.29 3.13
CA GLN A 119 8.56 -12.06 3.07
C GLN A 119 8.89 -10.57 3.20
N PHE A 120 8.02 -9.74 2.66
CA PHE A 120 8.18 -8.29 2.67
C PHE A 120 6.83 -7.61 2.82
N LYS A 121 6.82 -6.51 3.57
CA LYS A 121 5.68 -5.62 3.71
C LYS A 121 6.16 -4.18 3.75
N MET A 122 5.57 -3.33 2.91
CA MET A 122 5.80 -1.89 2.94
C MET A 122 4.51 -1.16 3.23
N GLN A 123 4.52 -0.31 4.24
CA GLN A 123 3.44 0.62 4.53
C GLN A 123 3.84 2.01 4.07
N ILE A 124 3.00 2.63 3.24
CA ILE A 124 3.29 3.89 2.57
C ILE A 124 2.22 4.88 3.02
N TYR A 125 2.61 5.88 3.78
CA TYR A 125 1.71 6.88 4.36
C TYR A 125 1.76 8.14 3.51
N VAL A 126 0.62 8.59 2.99
CA VAL A 126 0.56 9.85 2.22
C VAL A 126 0.47 11.02 3.19
N THR A 127 1.61 11.70 3.40
CA THR A 127 1.78 12.75 4.40
C THR A 127 1.50 14.15 3.85
N GLY A 128 1.63 14.34 2.54
CA GLY A 128 1.46 15.62 1.87
C GLY A 128 1.18 15.49 0.37
N LEU A 129 0.99 16.62 -0.29
CA LEU A 129 0.94 16.77 -1.75
C LEU A 129 1.79 17.98 -2.10
N ASN A 130 2.81 17.78 -2.93
CA ASN A 130 3.59 18.88 -3.47
C ASN A 130 2.84 19.47 -4.66
N GLU A 131 2.17 20.61 -4.45
CA GLU A 131 1.35 21.27 -5.48
C GLU A 131 2.15 21.77 -6.69
N LEU A 132 3.48 21.96 -6.56
CA LEU A 132 4.32 22.44 -7.66
C LEU A 132 4.55 21.37 -8.73
N ILE A 133 4.72 20.12 -8.31
CA ILE A 133 5.02 18.99 -9.21
C ILE A 133 3.86 17.98 -9.29
N GLY A 134 2.82 18.14 -8.46
CA GLY A 134 1.64 17.28 -8.47
C GLY A 134 1.83 15.91 -7.84
N GLU A 135 2.91 15.71 -7.08
CA GLU A 135 3.30 14.42 -6.50
C GLU A 135 3.01 14.35 -5.01
N TYR A 136 2.63 13.16 -4.54
CA TYR A 136 2.42 12.92 -3.12
C TYR A 136 3.74 12.83 -2.36
N GLU A 137 3.72 13.30 -1.12
CA GLU A 137 4.81 13.09 -0.18
C GLU A 137 4.50 11.88 0.70
N PHE A 138 5.54 11.08 0.98
CA PHE A 138 5.39 9.80 1.65
C PHE A 138 6.27 9.65 2.89
N GLU A 139 5.77 8.89 3.85
CA GLU A 139 6.58 8.21 4.87
C GLU A 139 6.41 6.70 4.66
N THR A 140 7.51 5.95 4.66
CA THR A 140 7.48 4.49 4.47
C THR A 140 7.92 3.74 5.72
N LYS A 141 7.32 2.57 5.96
CA LYS A 141 7.74 1.61 6.98
C LYS A 141 7.83 0.24 6.33
N GLU A 142 9.02 -0.33 6.32
CA GLU A 142 9.32 -1.61 5.69
C GLU A 142 9.60 -2.69 6.72
N GLU A 143 9.12 -3.89 6.45
CA GLU A 143 9.35 -5.09 7.23
C GLU A 143 9.78 -6.21 6.29
N GLY A 144 10.87 -6.91 6.62
CA GLY A 144 11.38 -8.02 5.81
C GLY A 144 12.24 -7.57 4.62
N GLN A 145 12.39 -8.45 3.62
CA GLN A 145 13.21 -8.21 2.43
C GLN A 145 12.53 -8.78 1.19
N ARG A 146 12.51 -8.01 0.10
CA ARG A 146 12.00 -8.48 -1.19
C ARG A 146 12.84 -9.65 -1.71
N LYS A 147 12.19 -10.64 -2.31
CA LYS A 147 12.84 -11.79 -2.95
C LYS A 147 12.51 -11.91 -4.44
N ALA A 148 11.31 -11.53 -4.82
CA ALA A 148 10.79 -11.72 -6.17
C ALA A 148 10.41 -10.41 -6.87
N THR A 149 10.03 -9.37 -6.13
CA THR A 149 9.60 -8.10 -6.73
C THR A 149 10.73 -7.06 -6.75
N GLU A 150 10.83 -6.32 -7.84
CA GLU A 150 11.68 -5.14 -7.92
C GLU A 150 11.03 -3.95 -7.21
N PRO A 151 11.80 -3.04 -6.59
CA PRO A 151 11.26 -1.81 -6.05
C PRO A 151 10.74 -0.91 -7.17
N TYR A 152 9.71 -0.10 -6.90
CA TYR A 152 9.28 0.92 -7.85
C TYR A 152 10.39 1.92 -8.15
N CYS A 153 10.40 2.42 -9.38
CA CYS A 153 11.17 3.61 -9.72
C CYS A 153 10.58 4.86 -9.04
N ASP A 154 9.26 4.94 -8.88
CA ASP A 154 8.55 6.00 -8.16
C ASP A 154 7.40 5.42 -7.30
N LEU A 155 7.27 5.86 -6.04
CA LEU A 155 6.19 5.46 -5.15
C LEU A 155 4.82 6.02 -5.57
N ASN A 156 4.77 7.09 -6.38
CA ASN A 156 3.51 7.57 -6.96
C ASN A 156 2.88 6.55 -7.90
N ASP A 157 3.69 5.73 -8.59
CA ASP A 157 3.21 4.69 -9.51
C ASP A 157 2.37 3.62 -8.80
N LEU A 158 2.57 3.45 -7.49
CA LEU A 158 1.71 2.61 -6.65
C LEU A 158 0.22 2.98 -6.80
N PHE A 159 -0.07 4.27 -6.97
CA PHE A 159 -1.43 4.79 -7.00
C PHE A 159 -1.98 4.94 -8.43
N ALA A 160 -1.21 4.56 -9.46
CA ALA A 160 -1.61 4.72 -10.87
C ALA A 160 -2.92 3.99 -11.20
N ILE A 161 -3.19 2.85 -10.52
CA ILE A 161 -4.45 2.10 -10.69
C ILE A 161 -5.69 2.95 -10.38
N LEU A 162 -5.57 3.97 -9.55
CA LEU A 162 -6.72 4.82 -9.24
C LEU A 162 -7.29 5.52 -10.48
N ASN A 163 -6.48 5.69 -11.54
CA ASN A 163 -6.92 6.26 -12.80
C ASN A 163 -7.79 5.29 -13.62
N GLU A 164 -7.51 3.98 -13.57
CA GLU A 164 -8.21 2.98 -14.39
C GLU A 164 -9.56 2.55 -13.77
N ILE A 165 -9.74 2.76 -12.47
CA ILE A 165 -10.95 2.33 -11.75
C ILE A 165 -11.97 3.46 -11.55
N THR A 166 -11.73 4.66 -12.11
CA THR A 166 -12.59 5.83 -11.92
C THR A 166 -14.02 5.62 -12.43
N GLU A 167 -14.20 4.69 -13.38
CA GLU A 167 -15.49 4.38 -14.02
C GLU A 167 -16.17 3.10 -13.48
N LEU A 168 -15.55 2.40 -12.52
CA LEU A 168 -16.06 1.16 -11.88
C LEU A 168 -16.82 1.46 -10.58
#